data_AF-A0A3M1EMR1-F1
#
_entry.id   AF-A0A3M1EMR1-F1
#
_cell.length_a   1.000
_cell.length_b   1.000
_cell.length_c   1.000
_cell.angle_alpha   90.00
_cell.angle_beta   90.00
_cell.angle_gamma   90.00
#
_symmetry.space_group_name_H-M   'P 1'
#
loop_
_entity.id
_entity.type
_entity.pdbx_description
1 polymer ?
#
loop_
_entity_poly.entity_id
_entity_poly.type
_entity_poly.pdbx_seq_one_letter_code
_entity_poly.pdbx_strand_id
1 'polypeptide(L)'
;MLPVASPLGVLAQSEQTFDITLAELGYGEQTLRGPVAQTRYFFGLPAGWALQPDGTTFTLSVEYSVSGREGNIPALLEIILNGVTLQTESFETAGSRQIQVRLPVEDLYTIEDPYLNDLQINLVVSSDCEQAQLSALL
;
A
#
# COMPACT_ATOMS: atom_id res chain seq x y z
N MET A 1 -10.77 9.48 62.48
CA MET A 1 -9.77 9.65 61.40
C MET A 1 -10.39 9.10 60.14
N LEU A 2 -10.54 9.92 59.09
CA LEU A 2 -11.20 9.56 57.83
C LEU A 2 -10.23 8.77 56.93
N PRO A 3 -10.67 7.74 56.19
CA PRO A 3 -9.86 7.15 55.15
C PRO A 3 -9.78 8.09 53.94
N VAL A 4 -8.57 8.31 53.44
CA VAL A 4 -8.26 9.04 52.21
C VAL A 4 -8.74 8.21 51.02
N ALA A 5 -9.58 8.80 50.17
CA ALA A 5 -9.96 8.22 48.89
C ALA A 5 -8.73 8.20 47.95
N SER A 6 -8.33 7.01 47.50
CA SER A 6 -7.35 6.85 46.43
C SER A 6 -7.96 7.33 45.10
N PRO A 7 -7.24 8.12 44.28
CA PRO A 7 -7.72 8.47 42.95
C PRO A 7 -7.76 7.21 42.09
N LEU A 8 -8.93 6.92 41.52
CA LEU A 8 -9.14 5.89 40.51
C LEU A 8 -8.09 6.08 39.41
N GLY A 9 -7.23 5.08 39.25
CA GLY A 9 -6.31 5.00 38.12
C GLY A 9 -7.13 5.01 36.83
N VAL A 10 -6.93 6.05 36.03
CA VAL A 10 -7.33 6.04 34.62
C VAL A 10 -6.56 4.90 33.98
N LEU A 11 -7.23 3.81 33.64
CA LEU A 11 -6.66 2.76 32.81
C LEU A 11 -6.33 3.43 31.47
N ALA A 12 -5.04 3.68 31.22
CA ALA A 12 -4.57 4.01 29.89
C ALA A 12 -4.97 2.84 28.99
N GLN A 13 -5.95 3.07 28.13
CA GLN A 13 -6.39 2.09 27.15
C GLN A 13 -5.20 1.90 26.21
N SER A 14 -4.55 0.74 26.27
CA SER A 14 -3.43 0.40 25.39
C SER A 14 -3.88 0.54 23.95
N GLU A 15 -3.18 1.36 23.17
CA GLU A 15 -3.40 1.48 21.72
C GLU A 15 -3.34 0.08 21.11
N GLN A 16 -4.44 -0.35 20.50
CA GLN A 16 -4.50 -1.64 19.83
C GLN A 16 -4.09 -1.42 18.38
N THR A 17 -2.90 -1.92 18.02
CA THR A 17 -2.47 -2.03 16.64
C THR A 17 -2.95 -3.36 16.07
N PHE A 18 -3.51 -3.33 14.87
CA PHE A 18 -3.93 -4.51 14.13
C PHE A 18 -3.12 -4.60 12.85
N ASP A 19 -2.35 -5.68 12.71
CA ASP A 19 -1.68 -6.02 11.46
C ASP A 19 -2.54 -7.04 10.72
N ILE A 20 -2.97 -6.71 9.52
CA ILE A 20 -3.78 -7.56 8.66
C ILE A 20 -3.04 -7.75 7.34
N THR A 21 -2.76 -8.99 6.99
CA THR A 21 -2.11 -9.36 5.74
C THR A 21 -3.12 -9.49 4.60
N LEU A 22 -2.67 -9.30 3.36
CA LEU A 22 -3.51 -9.55 2.18
C LEU A 22 -3.99 -11.01 2.11
N ALA A 23 -3.23 -11.96 2.64
CA ALA A 23 -3.61 -13.37 2.70
C ALA A 23 -4.79 -13.62 3.65
N GLU A 24 -4.84 -12.94 4.80
CA GLU A 24 -5.99 -13.01 5.72
C GLU A 24 -7.26 -12.41 5.12
N LEU A 25 -7.12 -11.50 4.16
CA LEU A 25 -8.21 -10.96 3.35
C LEU A 25 -8.57 -11.87 2.15
N GLY A 26 -7.90 -13.01 1.99
CA GLY A 26 -8.17 -14.00 0.95
C GLY A 26 -7.40 -13.80 -0.37
N TYR A 27 -6.45 -12.87 -0.41
CA TYR A 27 -5.62 -12.65 -1.60
C TYR A 27 -4.35 -13.50 -1.58
N GLY A 28 -4.07 -14.15 -2.72
CA GLY A 28 -2.81 -14.85 -2.95
C GLY A 28 -1.75 -13.93 -3.57
N GLU A 29 -0.54 -14.48 -3.74
CA GLU A 29 0.53 -13.83 -4.50
C GLU A 29 0.07 -13.45 -5.91
N GLN A 30 0.43 -12.25 -6.35
CA GLN A 30 0.06 -11.72 -7.65
C GLN A 30 1.29 -11.53 -8.52
N THR A 31 1.19 -11.92 -9.80
CA THR A 31 2.23 -11.65 -10.81
C THR A 31 1.68 -10.67 -11.83
N LEU A 32 2.22 -9.45 -11.86
CA LEU A 32 1.93 -8.45 -12.88
C LEU A 32 2.92 -8.58 -14.04
N ARG A 33 2.43 -8.47 -15.29
CA ARG A 33 3.27 -8.58 -16.50
C ARG A 33 3.04 -7.35 -17.37
N GLY A 34 4.12 -6.64 -17.69
CA GLY A 34 4.10 -5.45 -18.53
C GLY A 34 3.62 -5.71 -19.97
N PRO A 35 3.47 -4.66 -20.78
CA PRO A 35 3.94 -3.30 -20.52
C PRO A 35 3.06 -2.51 -19.55
N VAL A 36 1.78 -2.83 -19.43
CA VAL A 36 0.87 -2.23 -18.44
C VAL A 36 0.06 -3.34 -17.78
N ALA A 37 0.05 -3.38 -16.46
CA ALA A 37 -0.74 -4.31 -15.67
C ALA A 37 -1.21 -3.68 -14.36
N GLN A 38 -2.29 -4.21 -13.79
CA GLN A 38 -2.79 -3.75 -12.51
C GLN A 38 -3.37 -4.92 -11.70
N THR A 39 -3.38 -4.76 -10.39
CA THR A 39 -4.17 -5.59 -9.45
C THR A 39 -4.86 -4.69 -8.44
N ARG A 40 -5.94 -5.20 -7.84
CA ARG A 40 -6.76 -4.48 -6.86
C ARG A 40 -7.04 -5.35 -5.65
N TYR A 41 -7.01 -4.72 -4.48
CA TYR A 41 -7.31 -5.32 -3.19
C TYR A 41 -8.42 -4.51 -2.53
N PHE A 42 -9.58 -5.15 -2.36
CA PHE A 42 -10.70 -4.59 -1.63
C PHE A 42 -10.65 -5.00 -0.16
N PHE A 43 -10.92 -4.05 0.73
CA PHE A 43 -11.02 -4.32 2.16
C PHE A 43 -12.01 -3.38 2.86
N GLY A 44 -12.59 -3.91 3.94
CA GLY A 44 -13.42 -3.15 4.87
C GLY A 44 -12.66 -2.87 6.16
N LEU A 45 -12.98 -1.77 6.81
CA LEU A 45 -12.53 -1.46 8.16
C LEU A 45 -13.74 -1.47 9.09
N PRO A 46 -13.63 -2.02 10.32
CA PRO A 46 -14.77 -2.06 11.22
C PRO A 46 -15.34 -0.67 11.52
N ALA A 47 -16.66 -0.61 11.67
CA ALA A 47 -17.34 0.63 11.98
C ALA A 47 -16.91 1.16 13.35
N GLY A 48 -16.64 2.47 13.42
CA GLY A 48 -16.26 3.14 14.66
C GLY A 48 -14.78 2.98 15.04
N TRP A 49 -13.94 2.42 14.17
CA TRP A 49 -12.48 2.49 14.35
C TRP A 49 -12.00 3.94 14.31
N ALA A 50 -11.32 4.36 15.38
CA ALA A 50 -10.60 5.63 15.43
C ALA A 50 -9.18 5.42 14.89
N LEU A 51 -9.01 5.63 13.59
CA LEU A 51 -7.71 5.48 12.92
C LEU A 51 -6.73 6.54 13.41
N GLN A 52 -5.48 6.13 13.62
CA GLN A 52 -4.41 7.07 13.98
C GLN A 52 -3.84 7.71 12.71
N PRO A 53 -3.83 9.05 12.59
CA PRO A 53 -3.38 9.75 11.38
C PRO A 53 -1.97 9.36 10.92
N ASP A 54 -1.09 9.04 11.87
CA ASP A 54 0.31 8.70 11.59
C ASP A 54 0.61 7.20 11.66
N GLY A 55 -0.35 6.37 12.11
CA GLY A 55 -0.13 4.96 12.42
C GLY A 55 -0.60 3.97 11.36
N THR A 56 -1.43 4.41 10.39
CA THR A 56 -1.96 3.51 9.37
C THR A 56 -1.00 3.43 8.17
N THR A 57 -0.45 2.23 7.94
CA THR A 57 0.50 1.98 6.86
C THR A 57 0.14 0.72 6.07
N PHE A 58 0.56 0.68 4.82
CA PHE A 58 0.53 -0.51 3.98
C PHE A 58 1.97 -0.88 3.60
N THR A 59 2.31 -2.14 3.79
CA THR A 59 3.64 -2.67 3.44
C THR A 59 3.50 -3.66 2.30
N LEU A 60 4.19 -3.40 1.20
CA LEU A 60 4.21 -4.21 0.00
C LEU A 60 5.60 -4.84 -0.20
N SER A 61 5.65 -6.16 -0.28
CA SER A 61 6.84 -6.88 -0.70
C SER A 61 6.73 -7.21 -2.20
N VAL A 62 7.69 -6.76 -3.00
CA VAL A 62 7.72 -6.92 -4.46
C VAL A 62 9.05 -7.51 -4.91
N GLU A 63 8.98 -8.42 -5.87
CA GLU A 63 10.13 -8.86 -6.67
C GLU A 63 9.96 -8.35 -8.10
N TYR A 64 10.88 -7.49 -8.56
CA TYR A 64 10.92 -7.08 -9.95
C TYR A 64 11.90 -7.94 -10.74
N SER A 65 11.45 -8.54 -11.83
CA SER A 65 12.30 -9.33 -12.72
C SER A 65 12.00 -9.04 -14.18
N VAL A 66 13.05 -9.13 -15.01
CA VAL A 66 12.96 -8.92 -16.45
C VAL A 66 13.25 -10.24 -17.14
N SER A 67 12.35 -10.69 -18.01
CA SER A 67 12.55 -11.89 -18.82
C SER A 67 13.13 -11.51 -20.19
N GLY A 68 14.42 -11.76 -20.43
CA GLY A 68 15.05 -11.47 -21.72
C GLY A 68 16.58 -11.41 -21.64
N ARG A 69 17.23 -11.23 -22.80
CA ARG A 69 18.67 -10.90 -22.91
C ARG A 69 18.93 -9.39 -22.87
N GLU A 70 17.88 -8.59 -22.91
CA GLU A 70 17.96 -7.13 -22.80
C GLU A 70 18.32 -6.75 -21.36
N GLY A 71 19.06 -5.64 -21.24
CA GLY A 71 19.57 -5.16 -19.96
C GLY A 71 18.47 -4.64 -19.03
N ASN A 72 18.84 -3.70 -18.18
CA ASN A 72 17.94 -3.04 -17.23
C ASN A 72 16.75 -2.38 -17.96
N ILE A 73 15.57 -3.01 -17.90
CA ILE A 73 14.30 -2.41 -18.37
C ILE A 73 13.67 -1.72 -17.16
N PRO A 74 13.49 -0.38 -17.17
CA PRO A 74 12.91 0.31 -16.04
C PRO A 74 11.38 0.17 -16.01
N ALA A 75 10.85 0.13 -14.80
CA ALA A 75 9.42 0.09 -14.55
C ALA A 75 9.00 1.09 -13.47
N LEU A 76 7.76 1.56 -13.55
CA LEU A 76 7.08 2.34 -12.54
C LEU A 76 6.00 1.49 -11.89
N LEU A 77 5.98 1.49 -10.56
CA LEU A 77 4.95 0.87 -9.75
C LEU A 77 4.18 1.96 -9.01
N GLU A 78 2.88 2.08 -9.22
CA GLU A 78 2.05 3.05 -8.52
C GLU A 78 1.16 2.35 -7.50
N ILE A 79 1.03 2.95 -6.33
CA ILE A 79 0.15 2.50 -5.25
C ILE A 79 -0.94 3.55 -5.09
N ILE A 80 -2.18 3.14 -5.26
CA ILE A 80 -3.35 4.03 -5.33
C ILE A 80 -4.39 3.54 -4.32
N LEU A 81 -4.89 4.43 -3.48
CA LEU A 81 -5.97 4.15 -2.52
C LEU A 81 -7.20 4.97 -2.90
N ASN A 82 -8.33 4.31 -3.13
CA ASN A 82 -9.62 4.97 -3.43
C ASN A 82 -9.52 6.02 -4.56
N GLY A 83 -8.66 5.77 -5.55
CA GLY A 83 -8.39 6.66 -6.67
C GLY A 83 -7.32 7.74 -6.44
N VAL A 84 -6.76 7.84 -5.23
CA VAL A 84 -5.67 8.78 -4.88
C VAL A 84 -4.33 8.06 -4.95
N THR A 85 -3.40 8.56 -5.75
CA THR A 85 -2.02 8.04 -5.82
C THR A 85 -1.27 8.36 -4.53
N LEU A 86 -0.89 7.32 -3.79
CA LEU A 86 -0.14 7.45 -2.54
C LEU A 86 1.36 7.50 -2.78
N GLN A 87 1.86 6.64 -3.67
CA GLN A 87 3.29 6.52 -3.96
C GLN A 87 3.54 5.98 -5.36
N THR A 88 4.64 6.43 -5.96
CA THR A 88 5.18 5.89 -7.21
C THR A 88 6.62 5.47 -6.98
N GLU A 89 6.94 4.22 -7.30
CA GLU A 89 8.25 3.60 -7.12
C GLU A 89 8.87 3.25 -8.46
N SER A 90 10.13 3.63 -8.66
CA SER A 90 10.90 3.30 -9.86
C SER A 90 11.79 2.09 -9.64
N PHE A 91 11.67 1.12 -10.55
CA PHE A 91 12.51 -0.07 -10.63
C PHE A 91 13.45 0.05 -11.83
N GLU A 92 14.67 0.50 -11.60
CA GLU A 92 15.72 0.59 -12.64
C GLU A 92 16.41 -0.76 -12.91
N THR A 93 16.42 -1.64 -11.90
CA THR A 93 17.10 -2.94 -11.96
C THR A 93 16.21 -4.01 -11.33
N ALA A 94 16.38 -5.26 -11.78
CA ALA A 94 15.73 -6.40 -11.13
C ALA A 94 16.15 -6.55 -9.66
N GLY A 95 15.24 -7.06 -8.83
CA GLY A 95 15.47 -7.39 -7.43
C GLY A 95 14.25 -7.19 -6.52
N SER A 96 14.43 -7.59 -5.27
CA SER A 96 13.42 -7.52 -4.22
C SER A 96 13.40 -6.15 -3.54
N ARG A 97 12.20 -5.66 -3.22
CA ARG A 97 12.01 -4.45 -2.40
C ARG A 97 10.83 -4.63 -1.45
N GLN A 98 10.93 -3.94 -0.32
CA GLN A 98 9.81 -3.70 0.58
C GLN A 98 9.48 -2.21 0.53
N ILE A 99 8.23 -1.91 0.18
CA ILE A 99 7.72 -0.55 0.03
C ILE A 99 6.71 -0.33 1.15
N GLN A 100 6.94 0.64 2.01
CA GLN A 100 6.00 1.04 3.04
C GLN A 100 5.39 2.38 2.65
N VAL A 101 4.06 2.43 2.58
CA VAL A 101 3.31 3.65 2.28
C VAL A 101 2.41 4.00 3.46
N ARG A 102 2.22 5.29 3.72
CA ARG A 102 1.20 5.76 4.66
C ARG A 102 -0.16 5.72 3.96
N LEU A 103 -1.18 5.24 4.67
CA LEU A 103 -2.57 5.35 4.23
C LEU A 103 -3.22 6.56 4.93
N PRO A 104 -3.56 7.64 4.19
CA PRO A 104 -4.22 8.81 4.77
C PRO A 104 -5.58 8.40 5.34
N VAL A 105 -5.86 8.79 6.58
CA VAL A 105 -7.10 8.42 7.27
C VAL A 105 -8.32 9.12 6.67
N GLU A 106 -8.10 10.28 6.05
CA GLU A 106 -9.09 11.05 5.29
C GLU A 106 -9.53 10.36 4.00
N ASP A 107 -8.69 9.50 3.44
CA ASP A 107 -8.95 8.75 2.22
C ASP A 107 -9.50 7.34 2.52
N LEU A 108 -9.61 6.95 3.79
CA LEU A 108 -10.13 5.65 4.23
C LEU A 108 -11.59 5.74 4.66
N TYR A 109 -12.35 4.70 4.33
CA TYR A 109 -13.73 4.54 4.77
C TYR A 109 -13.83 3.49 5.89
N THR A 110 -14.40 3.89 7.03
CA THR A 110 -14.59 3.06 8.24
C THR A 110 -16.04 2.64 8.43
N ILE A 111 -16.58 1.96 7.42
CA ILE A 111 -17.91 1.34 7.44
C ILE A 111 -17.70 -0.16 7.24
N GLU A 112 -18.51 -0.99 7.87
CA GLU A 112 -18.49 -2.45 7.75
C GLU A 112 -18.98 -2.94 6.38
N ASP A 113 -18.26 -2.56 5.32
CA ASP A 113 -18.42 -3.04 3.95
C ASP A 113 -17.05 -3.46 3.40
N PRO A 114 -16.86 -4.76 3.07
CA PRO A 114 -15.57 -5.30 2.64
C PRO A 114 -15.08 -4.78 1.28
N TYR A 115 -15.93 -4.06 0.52
CA TYR A 115 -15.59 -3.55 -0.81
C TYR A 115 -15.38 -2.04 -0.87
N LEU A 116 -15.39 -1.37 0.29
CA LEU A 116 -15.46 0.08 0.33
C LEU A 116 -14.11 0.76 0.13
N ASN A 117 -13.02 0.15 0.59
CA ASN A 117 -11.67 0.61 0.31
C ASN A 117 -11.07 -0.23 -0.82
N ASP A 118 -10.52 0.44 -1.83
CA ASP A 118 -9.83 -0.13 -2.99
C ASP A 118 -8.36 0.30 -2.96
N LEU A 119 -7.46 -0.67 -2.81
CA LEU A 119 -6.03 -0.47 -2.97
C LEU A 119 -5.59 -1.08 -4.31
N GLN A 120 -5.23 -0.22 -5.24
CA GLN A 120 -4.79 -0.58 -6.57
C GLN A 120 -3.26 -0.47 -6.67
N ILE A 121 -2.66 -1.48 -7.31
CA ILE A 121 -1.25 -1.49 -7.69
C ILE A 121 -1.17 -1.49 -9.21
N ASN A 122 -0.54 -0.47 -9.78
CA ASN A 122 -0.26 -0.39 -11.22
C ASN A 122 1.21 -0.66 -11.49
N LEU A 123 1.48 -1.40 -12.56
CA LEU A 123 2.79 -1.59 -13.12
C LEU A 123 2.79 -1.04 -14.55
N VAL A 124 3.72 -0.14 -14.82
CA VAL A 124 4.04 0.35 -16.17
C VAL A 124 5.52 0.05 -16.44
N VAL A 125 5.79 -0.80 -17.42
CA VAL A 125 7.15 -1.16 -17.85
C VAL A 125 7.46 -0.36 -19.10
N SER A 126 8.51 0.46 -19.04
CA SER A 126 8.91 1.29 -20.18
C SER A 126 9.40 0.41 -21.33
N SER A 127 8.95 0.69 -22.54
CA SER A 127 9.54 0.14 -23.76
C SER A 127 10.68 1.03 -24.28
N ASP A 128 11.61 0.46 -25.06
CA ASP A 128 12.69 1.19 -25.74
C ASP A 128 12.16 2.39 -26.58
N CYS A 129 10.95 2.25 -27.14
CA CYS A 129 10.30 3.29 -27.93
C CYS A 129 9.89 4.51 -27.08
N GLU A 130 9.36 4.28 -25.88
CA GLU A 130 8.93 5.35 -24.96
C GLU A 130 10.14 6.07 -24.36
N GLN A 131 11.22 5.34 -24.06
CA GLN A 131 12.49 5.94 -23.63
C GLN A 131 13.10 6.82 -24.71
N ALA A 132 13.11 6.36 -25.96
CA ALA A 132 13.65 7.11 -27.10
C ALA A 132 12.84 8.40 -27.37
N GLN A 133 11.52 8.38 -27.16
CA GLN A 133 10.68 9.57 -27.30
C GLN A 133 10.90 10.59 -26.18
N LEU A 134 11.06 10.15 -24.93
CA LEU A 134 11.34 11.03 -23.80
C LEU A 134 12.73 11.69 -23.90
N SER A 135 13.73 10.97 -24.40
CA SER A 135 15.09 11.49 -24.60
C SER A 135 15.25 12.36 -25.86
N ALA A 136 14.31 12.32 -26.80
CA ALA A 136 14.28 13.21 -27.97
C ALA A 136 13.63 14.58 -27.70
N LEU A 137 13.09 14.80 -26.50
CA LEU A 137 12.44 16.05 -26.06
C LEU A 137 13.32 16.88 -25.10
N LEU A 138 14.52 16.39 -24.75
CA LEU A 138 15.54 17.07 -23.95
C LEU A 138 16.69 17.54 -24.86
#